data_AF-A0A9P7NLB0-F1
#
_entry.id   AF-A0A9P7NLB0-F1
#
_cell.length_a   1.000
_cell.length_b   1.000
_cell.length_c   1.000
_cell.angle_alpha   90.00
_cell.angle_beta   90.00
_cell.angle_gamma   90.00
#
_symmetry.space_group_name_H-M   'P 1'
#
loop_
_entity.id
_entity.type
_entity.pdbx_description
1 polymer ?
#
loop_
_entity_poly.entity_id
_entity_poly.type
_entity_poly.pdbx_seq_one_letter_code
_entity_poly.pdbx_strand_id
1 'polypeptide(L)' 'MGDVLETDPQKSNKMKHLAAYLLLGLGGNTSPSAEDIKTVLSSVGIEADADRLTKLISELEGKDISE' A
#
# COMPACT_ATOMS: atom_id res chain seq x y z
N MET A 1 -29.28 4.19 -1.69
CA MET A 1 -29.05 5.17 -0.61
C MET A 1 -27.71 4.77 -0.01
N GLY A 2 -26.68 5.54 -0.31
CA GLY A 2 -25.28 5.08 -0.29
C GLY A 2 -24.83 4.49 1.03
N ASP A 3 -24.25 3.31 0.94
CA ASP A 3 -23.29 2.78 1.90
C ASP A 3 -22.26 3.87 2.19
N VAL A 4 -22.46 4.55 3.32
CA VAL A 4 -21.45 5.36 3.97
C VAL A 4 -20.30 4.41 4.25
N LEU A 5 -19.20 4.56 3.50
CA LEU A 5 -17.92 4.04 3.92
C LEU A 5 -17.59 4.70 5.26
N GLU A 6 -17.93 4.04 6.35
CA GLU A 6 -17.39 4.30 7.67
C GLU A 6 -15.87 4.15 7.55
N THR A 7 -15.19 5.29 7.44
CA THR A 7 -13.73 5.35 7.46
C THR A 7 -13.28 5.24 8.91
N ASP A 8 -13.17 4.01 9.39
CA ASP A 8 -12.47 3.69 10.64
C ASP A 8 -11.07 4.33 10.63
N PRO A 9 -10.72 5.19 11.60
CA PRO A 9 -9.42 5.88 11.63
C PRO A 9 -8.21 4.94 11.75
N GLN A 10 -8.42 3.66 12.13
CA GLN A 10 -7.37 2.61 12.14
C GLN A 10 -7.21 1.86 10.80
N LYS A 11 -8.19 1.95 9.89
CA LYS A 11 -8.19 1.26 8.58
C LYS A 11 -7.42 2.02 7.49
N SER A 12 -7.21 3.33 7.69
CA SER A 12 -6.59 4.23 6.71
C SER A 12 -5.13 3.92 6.36
N ASN A 13 -4.33 3.36 7.29
CA ASN A 13 -2.89 3.17 7.04
C ASN A 13 -2.54 1.90 6.24
N LYS A 14 -3.36 0.84 6.27
CA LYS A 14 -3.14 -0.34 5.41
C LYS A 14 -3.36 -0.02 3.93
N MET A 15 -4.36 0.81 3.61
CA MET A 15 -4.70 1.14 2.22
C MET A 15 -3.64 2.01 1.55
N LYS A 16 -2.96 2.91 2.28
CA LYS A 16 -1.92 3.79 1.71
C LYS A 16 -0.74 2.99 1.16
N HIS A 17 -0.24 2.01 1.93
CA HIS A 17 0.84 1.14 1.50
C HIS A 17 0.45 0.26 0.31
N LEU A 18 -0.77 -0.28 0.33
CA LEU A 18 -1.31 -1.08 -0.76
C LEU A 18 -1.47 -0.25 -2.05
N ALA A 19 -2.00 0.97 -1.94
CA ALA A 19 -2.13 1.87 -3.08
C ALA A 19 -0.78 2.21 -3.69
N ALA A 20 0.23 2.53 -2.86
CA ALA A 20 1.59 2.78 -3.33
C ALA A 20 2.22 1.54 -3.99
N TYR A 21 2.03 0.34 -3.42
CA TYR A 21 2.44 -0.93 -4.01
C TYR A 21 1.81 -1.12 -5.41
N LEU A 22 0.49 -0.93 -5.53
CA LEU A 22 -0.25 -1.05 -6.79
C LEU A 22 0.20 -0.01 -7.83
N LEU A 23 0.45 1.23 -7.43
CA LEU A 23 0.96 2.28 -8.30
C LEU A 23 2.33 1.94 -8.88
N LEU A 24 3.22 1.36 -8.07
CA LEU A 24 4.53 0.89 -8.52
C LEU A 24 4.41 -0.31 -9.46
N GLY A 25 3.50 -1.26 -9.16
CA GLY A 25 3.18 -2.37 -10.06
C GLY A 25 2.68 -1.91 -11.43
N LEU A 26 1.77 -0.93 -11.46
CA LEU A 26 1.29 -0.29 -12.69
C LEU A 26 2.40 0.48 -13.43
N GLY A 27 3.38 1.02 -12.69
CA GLY A 27 4.57 1.68 -13.24
C GLY A 27 5.63 0.74 -13.80
N GLY A 28 5.40 -0.58 -13.78
CA GLY A 28 6.34 -1.60 -14.28
C GLY A 28 7.29 -2.16 -13.21
N ASN A 29 7.17 -1.71 -11.96
CA ASN A 29 7.87 -2.30 -10.82
C ASN A 29 6.95 -3.32 -10.14
N THR A 30 6.84 -4.51 -10.74
CA THR A 30 5.88 -5.58 -10.37
C THR A 30 6.13 -6.21 -9.00
N SER A 31 7.33 -6.04 -8.43
CA SER A 31 7.68 -6.45 -7.08
C SER A 31 8.37 -5.29 -6.36
N PRO A 32 7.62 -4.24 -6.00
CA PRO A 32 8.20 -3.07 -5.39
C PRO A 32 8.71 -3.38 -3.99
N SER A 33 9.89 -2.85 -3.69
CA SER A 33 10.50 -3.00 -2.37
C SER A 33 9.89 -2.01 -1.38
N ALA A 34 10.11 -2.26 -0.08
CA ALA A 34 9.68 -1.34 0.97
C ALA A 34 10.23 0.09 0.76
N GLU A 35 11.43 0.22 0.22
CA GLU A 35 12.04 1.52 -0.10
C GLU A 35 11.33 2.25 -1.23
N ASP A 36 10.91 1.54 -2.29
CA ASP A 36 10.16 2.12 -3.41
C ASP A 36 8.83 2.69 -2.91
N ILE A 37 8.11 1.90 -2.10
CA ILE A 37 6.82 2.28 -1.53
C ILE A 37 6.98 3.48 -0.60
N LYS A 38 8.03 3.49 0.24
CA LYS A 38 8.33 4.62 1.13
C LYS A 38 8.66 5.89 0.33
N THR A 39 9.37 5.77 -0.78
CA THR A 39 9.68 6.90 -1.66
C THR A 39 8.42 7.52 -2.26
N VAL A 40 7.51 6.69 -2.78
CA VAL A 40 6.23 7.16 -3.33
C VAL A 40 5.37 7.81 -2.24
N LEU A 41 5.26 7.19 -1.07
CA LEU A 41 4.50 7.74 0.05
C LEU A 41 5.08 9.06 0.54
N SER A 42 6.42 9.15 0.66
CA SER A 42 7.09 10.39 1.04
C SER A 42 6.90 11.49 0.00
N SER A 43 6.83 11.15 -1.28
CA SER A 43 6.58 12.12 -2.36
C SER A 43 5.21 12.79 -2.26
N VAL A 44 4.24 12.14 -1.61
CA VAL A 44 2.89 12.69 -1.37
C VAL A 44 2.71 13.17 0.07
N GLY A 45 3.78 13.25 0.86
CA GLY A 45 3.74 13.73 2.25
C GLY A 45 3.15 12.72 3.24
N ILE A 46 3.19 11.42 2.92
CA ILE A 46 2.70 10.34 3.78
C ILE A 46 3.89 9.62 4.41
N GLU A 47 3.88 9.48 5.73
CA GLU A 47 4.87 8.66 6.45
C GLU A 47 4.58 7.17 6.25
N ALA A 48 5.59 6.44 5.78
CA ALA A 48 5.50 5.00 5.62
C ALA A 48 5.97 4.29 6.89
N ASP A 49 5.07 3.53 7.50
CA ASP A 49 5.34 2.68 8.65
C ASP A 49 6.03 1.37 8.21
N ALA A 50 7.32 1.22 8.53
CA ALA A 50 8.15 0.13 8.02
C ALA A 50 7.66 -1.28 8.44
N ASP A 51 7.15 -1.40 9.66
CA ASP A 51 6.61 -2.65 10.20
C ASP A 51 5.35 -3.08 9.44
N ARG A 52 4.44 -2.13 9.20
CA ARG A 52 3.20 -2.38 8.43
C ARG A 52 3.49 -2.67 6.97
N LEU A 53 4.49 -1.99 6.41
CA LEU A 53 4.90 -2.16 5.03
C LEU A 53 5.52 -3.54 4.80
N THR A 54 6.44 -3.96 5.66
CA THR A 54 7.03 -5.31 5.62
C THR A 54 5.94 -6.36 5.72
N LYS A 55 5.01 -6.20 6.67
CA LYS A 55 3.88 -7.12 6.82
C LYS A 55 2.99 -7.16 5.57
N LEU A 56 2.70 -6.01 4.97
CA LEU A 56 1.92 -5.94 3.73
C LEU A 56 2.63 -6.69 2.60
N ILE A 57 3.91 -6.42 2.39
CA ILE A 57 4.71 -7.08 1.34
C ILE A 57 4.71 -8.59 1.56
N SER A 58 4.95 -9.07 2.78
CA SER A 58 4.88 -10.51 3.09
C SER A 58 3.47 -11.10 2.95
N GLU A 59 2.40 -10.34 3.24
CA GLU A 59 1.02 -10.81 3.03
C GLU A 59 0.63 -10.89 1.55
N LEU A 60 1.33 -10.13 0.69
CA LEU A 60 1.15 -10.06 -0.76
C LEU A 60 2.13 -10.96 -1.52
N GLU A 61 3.27 -11.30 -0.92
CA GLU A 61 4.24 -12.25 -1.45
C GLU A 61 3.57 -13.62 -1.61
N GLY A 62 3.39 -14.04 -2.86
CA GLY A 62 2.68 -15.29 -3.20
C GLY A 62 1.16 -15.18 -3.28
N LYS A 63 0.57 -13.98 -3.16
CA LYS A 63 -0.82 -13.73 -3.57
C LYS A 63 -0.85 -12.98 -4.89
N ASP A 64 -1.61 -13.47 -5.84
CA ASP A 64 -1.95 -12.70 -7.04
C ASP A 64 -2.80 -11.50 -6.62
N ILE A 65 -2.24 -10.29 -6.76
CA ILE A 65 -2.91 -9.03 -6.43
C ILE A 65 -3.89 -8.62 -7.56
N SER A 66 -3.86 -9.35 -8.68
CA SER A 66 -4.52 -9.00 -9.93
C SER A 66 -5.66 -9.94 -10.33
N GLU A 67 -6.43 -10.46 -9.36
CA GLU A 67 -7.71 -11.15 -9.64
C GLU A 67 -8.93 -10.27 -9.33
#